data_AF-A0A926YNP7-F1
#
_entry.id   AF-A0A926YNP7-F1
#
_cell.length_a   1.000
_cell.length_b   1.000
_cell.length_c   1.000
_cell.angle_alpha   90.00
_cell.angle_beta   90.00
_cell.angle_gamma   90.00
#
_symmetry.space_group_name_H-M   'P 1'
#
loop_
_entity.id
_entity.type
_entity.pdbx_description
1 polymer ?
#
loop_
_entity_poly.entity_id
_entity_poly.type
_entity_poly.pdbx_seq_one_letter_code
_entity_poly.pdbx_strand_id
1 'polypeptide(L)'
;MYTYAFCQTPFTPLELPQGIAGTVQMVTVDQLAAIVEPAVSLEPLQQDDTLLVQAALAHDRVIRSLCLKSTILPLRFGTCFNSLQGLSAHLETYQQAYLSQLTHLNGKAEYTLKLMLVEPPDAVIAPEIKGKNYFLAKKQQYQQQLLYQQQQQAAIKQIEQAVLQTYPEYCGSQDATGVKAMHLLVNRDHEQQLCDFIQALQQQYPQLQLVLGAALPPYHFVSSGSTVTPGSAS
;
A
#
# COMPACT_ATOMS: atom_id res chain seq x y z
N MET A 1 15.65 -5.09 19.04
CA MET A 1 15.30 -3.65 18.91
C MET A 1 14.31 -3.51 17.77
N TYR A 2 13.08 -3.13 18.07
CA TYR A 2 12.03 -2.96 17.06
C TYR A 2 12.29 -1.67 16.27
N THR A 3 12.17 -1.72 14.94
CA THR A 3 12.48 -0.57 14.08
C THR A 3 11.28 -0.25 13.19
N TYR A 4 10.81 1.00 13.29
CA TYR A 4 9.67 1.50 12.52
C TYR A 4 10.09 1.95 11.13
N ALA A 5 11.10 2.81 11.04
CA ALA A 5 11.46 3.47 9.79
C ALA A 5 12.89 3.98 9.79
N PHE A 6 13.40 4.24 8.59
CA PHE A 6 14.61 5.03 8.38
C PHE A 6 14.25 6.40 7.83
N CYS A 7 15.03 7.42 8.15
CA CYS A 7 14.84 8.78 7.67
C CYS A 7 16.19 9.49 7.57
N GLN A 8 16.19 10.67 6.95
CA GLN A 8 17.36 11.53 6.98
C GLN A 8 17.49 12.12 8.39
N THR A 9 18.72 12.22 8.91
CA THR A 9 18.98 12.87 10.20
C THR A 9 18.41 14.28 10.17
N PRO A 10 17.42 14.60 11.02
CA PRO A 10 16.77 15.89 10.94
C PRO A 10 17.66 16.99 11.53
N PHE A 11 17.63 18.18 10.93
CA PHE A 11 18.37 19.35 11.45
C PHE A 11 17.76 19.89 12.75
N THR A 12 16.47 19.62 13.00
CA THR A 12 15.74 20.00 14.22
C THR A 12 15.19 18.74 14.90
N PRO A 13 15.10 18.70 16.24
CA PRO A 13 14.54 17.56 16.94
C PRO A 13 13.14 17.20 16.42
N LEU A 14 12.97 15.95 15.99
CA LEU A 14 11.68 15.43 15.54
C LEU A 14 10.88 14.94 16.75
N GLU A 15 9.66 15.43 16.90
CA GLU A 15 8.74 14.91 17.92
C GLU A 15 8.25 13.51 17.55
N LEU A 16 8.72 12.52 18.30
CA LEU A 16 8.38 11.12 18.10
C LEU A 16 7.06 10.76 18.79
N PRO A 17 6.17 10.00 18.12
CA PRO A 17 4.91 9.54 18.71
C PRO A 17 5.15 8.44 19.75
N GLN A 18 4.11 8.10 20.51
CA GLN A 18 4.12 6.93 21.40
C GLN A 18 4.14 5.64 20.58
N GLY A 19 5.03 4.72 20.97
CA GLY A 19 5.25 3.42 20.32
C GLY A 19 4.22 2.36 20.70
N ILE A 20 4.61 1.10 20.52
CA ILE A 20 3.79 -0.08 20.83
C ILE A 20 3.71 -0.29 22.35
N ALA A 21 4.85 -0.25 23.05
CA ALA A 21 4.94 -0.53 24.48
C ALA A 21 5.49 0.66 25.30
N GLY A 22 6.25 1.56 24.66
CA GLY A 22 6.96 2.62 25.35
C GLY A 22 7.45 3.73 24.42
N THR A 23 8.60 4.29 24.79
CA THR A 23 9.15 5.49 24.15
C THR A 23 9.90 5.13 22.87
N VAL A 24 9.47 5.74 21.77
CA VAL A 24 10.19 5.69 20.50
C VAL A 24 11.43 6.57 20.59
N GLN A 25 12.54 6.05 20.08
CA GLN A 25 13.86 6.69 20.10
C GLN A 25 14.39 6.84 18.68
N MET A 26 15.32 7.77 18.50
CA MET A 26 16.04 7.97 17.25
C MET A 26 17.50 7.56 17.44
N VAL A 27 17.98 6.69 16.56
CA VAL A 27 19.40 6.29 16.48
C VAL A 27 19.97 6.91 15.23
N THR A 28 20.92 7.83 15.37
CA THR A 28 21.55 8.57 14.27
C THR A 28 22.88 7.95 13.87
N VAL A 29 23.11 7.86 12.56
CA VAL A 29 24.32 7.36 11.91
C VAL A 29 24.61 8.27 10.72
N ASP A 30 25.52 9.21 10.91
CA ASP A 30 25.81 10.30 9.96
C ASP A 30 24.53 11.00 9.48
N GLN A 31 24.21 10.85 8.19
CA GLN A 31 23.10 11.49 7.49
C GLN A 31 21.78 10.71 7.61
N LEU A 32 21.80 9.51 8.20
CA LEU A 32 20.61 8.68 8.39
C LEU A 32 20.26 8.53 9.86
N ALA A 33 18.98 8.32 10.11
CA ALA A 33 18.46 7.99 11.42
C ALA A 33 17.45 6.85 11.34
N ALA A 34 17.50 5.93 12.31
CA ALA A 34 16.49 4.91 12.52
C ALA A 34 15.57 5.29 13.67
N ILE A 35 14.27 5.10 13.45
CA ILE A 35 13.24 5.28 14.47
C ILE A 35 12.94 3.91 15.09
N VAL A 36 13.27 3.75 16.37
CA VAL A 36 13.31 2.45 17.05
C VAL A 36 12.57 2.46 18.37
N GLU A 37 12.22 1.27 18.84
CA GLU A 37 11.76 1.03 20.19
C GLU A 37 12.53 -0.17 20.78
N PRO A 38 13.53 0.09 21.65
CA PRO A 38 14.43 -0.95 22.13
C PRO A 38 13.75 -2.05 22.95
N ALA A 39 12.71 -1.69 23.70
CA ALA A 39 12.10 -2.54 24.72
C ALA A 39 10.95 -3.45 24.22
N VAL A 40 10.64 -3.42 22.92
CA VAL A 40 9.58 -4.27 22.34
C VAL A 40 10.13 -5.67 22.10
N SER A 41 9.52 -6.67 22.76
CA SER A 41 9.66 -8.09 22.38
C SER A 41 8.46 -8.53 21.55
N LEU A 42 8.72 -9.24 20.47
CA LEU A 42 7.68 -9.80 19.58
C LEU A 42 7.13 -11.14 20.08
N GLU A 43 7.87 -11.86 20.92
CA GLU A 43 7.51 -13.20 21.38
C GLU A 43 6.16 -13.23 22.13
N PRO A 44 5.85 -12.30 23.05
CA PRO A 44 4.56 -12.27 23.73
C PRO A 44 3.42 -11.85 22.79
N LEU A 45 3.71 -10.99 21.81
CA LEU A 45 2.72 -10.49 20.85
C LEU A 45 2.24 -11.60 19.90
N GLN A 46 3.08 -12.59 19.63
CA GLN A 46 2.72 -13.72 18.77
C GLN A 46 1.83 -14.76 19.46
N GLN A 47 1.71 -14.72 20.79
CA GLN A 47 0.93 -15.67 21.57
C GLN A 47 -0.51 -15.18 21.86
N ASP A 48 -0.80 -13.91 21.59
CA ASP A 48 -2.10 -13.30 21.80
C ASP A 48 -2.48 -12.46 20.57
N ASP A 49 -3.46 -12.96 19.81
CA ASP A 49 -3.97 -12.29 18.61
C ASP A 49 -4.45 -10.86 18.88
N THR A 50 -5.00 -10.60 20.08
CA THR A 50 -5.47 -9.26 20.46
C THR A 50 -4.29 -8.30 20.61
N LEU A 51 -3.23 -8.75 21.29
CA LEU A 51 -2.01 -7.95 21.46
C LEU A 51 -1.30 -7.75 20.12
N LEU A 52 -1.31 -8.75 19.24
CA LEU A 52 -0.75 -8.65 17.89
C LEU A 52 -1.45 -7.57 17.07
N VAL A 53 -2.79 -7.58 17.06
CA VAL A 53 -3.60 -6.57 16.35
C VAL A 53 -3.35 -5.17 16.94
N GLN A 54 -3.30 -5.03 18.26
CA GLN A 54 -3.01 -3.75 18.91
C GLN A 54 -1.61 -3.22 18.54
N ALA A 55 -0.60 -4.10 18.53
CA ALA A 55 0.76 -3.74 18.13
C ALA A 55 0.83 -3.33 16.66
N ALA A 56 0.13 -4.03 15.76
CA ALA A 56 0.07 -3.68 14.35
C ALA A 56 -0.59 -2.30 14.13
N LEU A 57 -1.67 -2.00 14.85
CA LEU A 57 -2.33 -0.69 14.80
C LEU A 57 -1.44 0.42 15.37
N ALA A 58 -0.72 0.15 16.46
CA ALA A 58 0.23 1.10 17.03
C ALA A 58 1.39 1.39 16.07
N HIS A 59 1.91 0.35 15.39
CA HIS A 59 2.91 0.51 14.33
C HIS A 59 2.41 1.40 13.19
N ASP A 60 1.23 1.11 12.64
CA ASP A 60 0.64 1.91 11.57
C ASP A 60 0.47 3.39 12.00
N ARG A 61 0.00 3.64 13.23
CA ARG A 61 -0.11 4.98 13.80
C ARG A 61 1.23 5.71 13.84
N VAL A 62 2.29 5.06 14.33
CA VAL A 62 3.64 5.64 14.41
C VAL A 62 4.12 6.03 13.01
N ILE A 63 4.03 5.10 12.05
CA ILE A 63 4.50 5.32 10.68
C ILE A 63 3.73 6.46 10.01
N ARG A 64 2.39 6.48 10.11
CA ARG A 64 1.57 7.57 9.57
C ARG A 64 1.94 8.91 10.19
N SER A 65 2.11 8.97 11.51
CA SER A 65 2.49 10.20 12.19
C SER A 65 3.86 10.71 11.74
N LEU A 66 4.82 9.81 11.48
CA LEU A 66 6.14 10.17 10.98
C LEU A 66 6.06 10.66 9.52
N CYS A 67 5.36 9.93 8.65
CA CYS A 67 5.15 10.31 7.24
C CYS A 67 4.50 11.68 7.04
N LEU A 68 3.72 12.16 8.02
CA LEU A 68 3.13 13.51 7.97
C LEU A 68 4.15 14.61 8.32
N LYS A 69 5.18 14.29 9.10
CA LYS A 69 6.18 15.25 9.58
C LYS A 69 7.47 15.23 8.76
N SER A 70 7.82 14.09 8.17
CA SER A 70 9.06 13.93 7.41
C SER A 70 8.97 12.81 6.38
N THR A 71 9.92 12.81 5.44
CA THR A 71 10.12 11.73 4.48
C THR A 71 10.82 10.56 5.17
N ILE A 72 10.20 9.39 5.10
CA ILE A 72 10.69 8.17 5.75
C ILE A 72 10.67 6.97 4.81
N LEU A 73 11.52 5.98 5.08
CA LEU A 73 11.47 4.63 4.55
C LEU A 73 10.77 3.75 5.58
N PRO A 74 9.45 3.52 5.44
CA PRO A 74 8.72 2.69 6.39
C PRO A 74 9.17 1.22 6.32
N LEU A 75 9.44 0.61 7.47
CA LEU A 75 9.71 -0.82 7.59
C LEU A 75 8.42 -1.58 7.90
N ARG A 76 8.38 -2.84 7.47
CA ARG A 76 7.22 -3.72 7.72
C ARG A 76 7.09 -4.01 9.21
N PHE A 77 5.86 -4.22 9.67
CA PHE A 77 5.58 -4.65 11.03
C PHE A 77 6.40 -5.90 11.39
N GLY A 78 6.97 -5.91 12.60
CA GLY A 78 7.82 -7.00 13.07
C GLY A 78 9.30 -6.90 12.66
N THR A 79 9.74 -5.78 12.07
CA THR A 79 11.16 -5.60 11.73
C THR A 79 11.98 -5.30 12.98
N CYS A 80 12.93 -6.18 13.31
CA CYS A 80 13.79 -6.09 14.49
C CYS A 80 15.27 -6.23 14.15
N PHE A 81 16.12 -5.44 14.81
CA PHE A 81 17.57 -5.59 14.80
C PHE A 81 18.07 -6.20 16.11
N ASN A 82 19.09 -7.06 16.01
CA ASN A 82 19.62 -7.79 17.16
C ASN A 82 20.35 -6.90 18.17
N SER A 83 20.96 -5.80 17.70
CA SER A 83 21.69 -4.86 18.56
C SER A 83 21.75 -3.47 17.94
N LEU A 84 22.05 -2.46 18.77
CA LEU A 84 22.33 -1.10 18.31
C LEU A 84 23.48 -1.08 17.30
N GLN A 85 24.55 -1.80 17.58
CA GLN A 85 25.72 -1.87 16.70
C GLN A 85 25.38 -2.52 15.35
N GLY A 86 24.55 -3.56 15.32
CA GLY A 86 24.10 -4.19 14.08
C GLY A 86 23.21 -3.25 13.25
N LEU A 87 22.33 -2.49 13.91
CA LEU A 87 21.55 -1.45 13.25
C LEU A 87 22.44 -0.35 12.66
N SER A 88 23.43 0.13 13.41
CA SER A 88 24.35 1.17 12.94
C SER A 88 25.15 0.70 11.73
N ALA A 89 25.76 -0.48 11.80
CA ALA A 89 26.51 -1.07 10.69
C ALA A 89 25.66 -1.28 9.44
N HIS A 90 24.38 -1.65 9.61
CA HIS A 90 23.43 -1.78 8.49
C HIS A 90 23.16 -0.42 7.85
N LEU A 91 22.91 0.62 8.63
CA LEU A 91 22.70 1.98 8.11
C LEU A 91 23.94 2.52 7.39
N GLU A 92 25.14 2.26 7.90
CA GLU A 92 26.41 2.64 7.25
C GLU A 92 26.56 1.94 5.90
N THR A 93 26.34 0.62 5.88
CA THR A 93 26.51 -0.22 4.68
C THR A 93 25.59 0.21 3.54
N TYR A 94 24.33 0.56 3.85
CA TYR A 94 23.31 0.90 2.86
C TYR A 94 23.02 2.41 2.75
N GLN A 95 23.90 3.25 3.30
CA GLN A 95 23.64 4.69 3.49
C GLN A 95 23.21 5.39 2.20
N GLN A 96 24.01 5.25 1.13
CA GLN A 96 23.75 5.90 -0.15
C GLN A 96 22.46 5.43 -0.81
N ALA A 97 22.13 4.13 -0.68
CA ALA A 97 20.91 3.57 -1.23
C ALA A 97 19.68 4.16 -0.54
N TYR A 98 19.69 4.24 0.80
CA TYR A 98 18.59 4.81 1.56
C TYR A 98 18.44 6.32 1.37
N LEU A 99 19.54 7.08 1.28
CA LEU A 99 19.47 8.52 0.97
C LEU A 99 18.88 8.79 -0.42
N SER A 100 19.25 7.97 -1.42
CA SER A 100 18.66 8.05 -2.76
C SER A 100 17.17 7.77 -2.74
N GLN A 101 16.73 6.72 -2.04
CA GLN A 101 15.31 6.40 -1.88
C GLN A 101 14.54 7.51 -1.14
N LEU A 102 15.09 8.04 -0.06
CA LEU A 102 14.48 9.15 0.68
C LEU A 102 14.33 10.40 -0.21
N THR A 103 15.34 10.72 -1.02
CA THR A 103 15.28 11.84 -1.97
C THR A 103 14.18 11.62 -2.99
N HIS A 104 14.05 10.40 -3.52
CA HIS A 104 13.03 10.03 -4.49
C HIS A 104 11.60 10.09 -3.93
N LEU A 105 11.41 9.69 -2.67
CA LEU A 105 10.11 9.69 -1.99
C LEU A 105 9.72 11.06 -1.42
N ASN A 106 10.62 12.05 -1.46
CA ASN A 106 10.42 13.32 -0.80
C ASN A 106 9.18 14.05 -1.33
N GLY A 107 8.27 14.44 -0.41
CA GLY A 107 7.00 15.10 -0.75
C GLY A 107 5.95 14.19 -1.39
N LYS A 108 6.25 12.91 -1.62
CA LYS A 108 5.34 11.95 -2.23
C LYS A 108 4.60 11.12 -1.17
N ALA A 109 3.45 10.59 -1.56
CA ALA A 109 2.68 9.62 -0.81
C ALA A 109 2.21 8.51 -1.74
N GLU A 110 1.93 7.35 -1.15
CA GLU A 110 1.34 6.24 -1.87
C GLU A 110 -0.19 6.35 -1.85
N TYR A 111 -0.83 6.18 -3.00
CA TYR A 111 -2.28 6.10 -3.14
C TYR A 111 -2.65 4.75 -3.73
N THR A 112 -3.65 4.09 -3.13
CA THR A 112 -4.16 2.81 -3.65
C THR A 112 -5.46 3.03 -4.39
N LEU A 113 -5.47 2.74 -5.69
CA LEU A 113 -6.66 2.70 -6.52
C LEU A 113 -7.14 1.25 -6.66
N LYS A 114 -8.34 0.96 -6.17
CA LYS A 114 -9.00 -0.34 -6.29
C LYS A 114 -10.02 -0.32 -7.42
N LEU A 115 -10.02 -1.39 -8.20
CA LEU A 115 -10.96 -1.61 -9.32
C LEU A 115 -11.86 -2.78 -8.94
N MET A 116 -13.14 -2.49 -8.71
CA MET A 116 -14.15 -3.48 -8.38
C MET A 116 -15.11 -3.65 -9.55
N LEU A 117 -15.46 -4.90 -9.84
CA LEU A 117 -16.43 -5.23 -10.89
C LEU A 117 -17.84 -4.91 -10.39
N VAL A 118 -18.62 -4.17 -11.17
CA VAL A 118 -20.05 -3.97 -10.92
C VAL A 118 -20.80 -5.12 -11.58
N GLU A 119 -21.68 -5.82 -10.87
CA GLU A 119 -22.47 -6.91 -11.46
C GLU A 119 -23.37 -6.39 -12.59
N PRO A 120 -23.54 -7.15 -13.69
CA PRO A 120 -24.49 -6.76 -14.73
C PRO A 120 -25.91 -6.71 -14.14
N PRO A 121 -26.77 -5.80 -14.63
CA PRO A 121 -28.17 -5.82 -14.25
C PRO A 121 -28.81 -7.16 -14.62
N ASP A 122 -29.59 -7.73 -13.70
CA ASP A 122 -30.27 -8.99 -13.92
C ASP A 122 -31.23 -8.89 -15.11
N ALA A 123 -30.97 -9.69 -16.15
CA ALA A 123 -31.92 -9.89 -17.22
C ALA A 123 -33.04 -10.81 -16.68
N VAL A 124 -34.12 -10.22 -16.19
CA VAL A 124 -35.29 -10.96 -15.69
C VAL A 124 -35.95 -11.70 -16.84
N ILE A 125 -35.89 -13.03 -16.82
CA ILE A 125 -36.70 -13.86 -17.71
C ILE A 125 -38.11 -13.94 -17.11
N ALA A 126 -39.10 -13.42 -17.82
CA ALA A 126 -40.50 -13.47 -17.37
C ALA A 126 -40.93 -14.94 -17.15
N PRO A 127 -41.59 -15.26 -16.01
CA PRO A 127 -41.90 -16.64 -15.61
C PRO A 127 -42.87 -17.37 -16.56
N GLU A 128 -43.56 -16.61 -17.41
CA GLU A 128 -44.47 -17.09 -18.45
C GLU A 128 -43.78 -17.62 -19.72
N ILE A 129 -42.48 -17.38 -19.88
CA ILE A 129 -41.70 -17.88 -21.03
C ILE A 129 -41.34 -19.36 -20.80
N LYS A 130 -41.86 -20.26 -21.66
CA LYS A 130 -41.60 -21.72 -21.59
C LYS A 130 -41.02 -22.29 -22.88
N GLY A 131 -40.44 -23.50 -22.78
CA GLY A 131 -39.99 -24.28 -23.94
C GLY A 131 -38.88 -23.59 -24.75
N LYS A 132 -39.00 -23.59 -26.07
CA LYS A 132 -38.00 -23.00 -26.99
C LYS A 132 -37.70 -21.53 -26.68
N ASN A 133 -38.71 -20.75 -26.28
CA ASN A 133 -38.53 -19.34 -25.96
C ASN A 133 -37.73 -19.14 -24.66
N TYR A 134 -37.85 -20.06 -23.70
CA TYR A 134 -37.04 -20.05 -22.48
C TYR A 134 -35.56 -20.31 -22.79
N PHE A 135 -35.26 -21.30 -23.64
CA PHE A 135 -33.89 -21.57 -24.07
C PHE A 135 -33.28 -20.40 -24.85
N LEU A 136 -34.06 -19.71 -25.69
CA LEU A 136 -33.61 -18.51 -26.40
C LEU A 136 -33.32 -17.35 -25.43
N ALA A 137 -34.21 -17.10 -24.45
CA ALA A 137 -34.00 -16.07 -23.43
C ALA A 137 -32.75 -16.36 -22.57
N LYS A 138 -32.55 -17.62 -22.16
CA LYS A 138 -31.38 -18.04 -21.39
C LYS A 138 -30.08 -17.92 -22.20
N LYS A 139 -30.12 -18.26 -23.51
CA LYS A 139 -28.97 -18.05 -24.41
C LYS A 139 -28.64 -16.56 -24.54
N GLN A 140 -29.65 -15.71 -24.70
CA GLN A 140 -29.48 -14.26 -24.79
C GLN A 140 -28.90 -13.67 -23.50
N GLN A 141 -29.39 -14.09 -22.33
CA GLN A 141 -28.84 -13.70 -21.03
C GLN A 141 -27.36 -14.08 -20.90
N TYR A 142 -27.00 -15.33 -21.23
CA TYR A 142 -25.61 -15.77 -21.17
C TYR A 142 -24.69 -14.97 -22.12
N GLN A 143 -25.17 -14.67 -23.34
CA GLN A 143 -24.43 -13.83 -24.28
C GLN A 143 -24.23 -12.41 -23.75
N GLN A 144 -25.25 -11.80 -23.15
CA GLN A 144 -25.14 -10.48 -22.52
C GLN A 144 -24.12 -10.48 -21.38
N GLN A 145 -24.13 -11.52 -20.54
CA GLN A 145 -23.18 -11.67 -19.44
C GLN A 145 -21.73 -11.78 -19.96
N LEU A 146 -21.48 -12.57 -21.01
CA LEU A 146 -20.17 -12.67 -21.64
C LEU A 146 -19.70 -11.33 -22.22
N LEU A 147 -20.58 -10.62 -22.95
CA LEU A 147 -20.25 -9.31 -23.51
C LEU A 147 -19.91 -8.30 -22.40
N TYR A 148 -20.67 -8.31 -21.31
CA TYR A 148 -20.44 -7.43 -20.18
C TYR A 148 -19.10 -7.71 -19.50
N GLN A 149 -18.76 -8.99 -19.27
CA GLN A 149 -17.44 -9.38 -18.76
C GLN A 149 -16.30 -8.94 -19.69
N GLN A 150 -16.47 -9.09 -21.01
CA GLN A 150 -15.48 -8.61 -21.99
C GLN A 150 -15.31 -7.09 -21.94
N GLN A 151 -16.40 -6.34 -21.81
CA GLN A 151 -16.37 -4.88 -21.66
C GLN A 151 -15.66 -4.46 -20.36
N GLN A 152 -15.87 -5.16 -19.26
CA GLN A 152 -15.17 -4.92 -18.00
C GLN A 152 -13.67 -5.18 -18.11
N GLN A 153 -13.27 -6.30 -18.71
CA GLN A 153 -11.86 -6.62 -18.94
C GLN A 153 -11.18 -5.59 -19.86
N ALA A 154 -11.87 -5.15 -20.91
CA ALA A 154 -11.38 -4.09 -21.79
C ALA A 154 -11.21 -2.76 -21.03
N ALA A 155 -12.19 -2.39 -20.21
CA ALA A 155 -12.14 -1.18 -19.38
C ALA A 155 -10.98 -1.20 -18.39
N ILE A 156 -10.75 -2.32 -17.70
CA ILE A 156 -9.59 -2.50 -16.80
C ILE A 156 -8.29 -2.19 -17.55
N LYS A 157 -8.08 -2.77 -18.73
CA LYS A 157 -6.85 -2.55 -19.52
C LYS A 157 -6.70 -1.09 -19.94
N GLN A 158 -7.78 -0.43 -20.32
CA GLN A 158 -7.75 0.99 -20.70
C GLN A 158 -7.44 1.89 -19.50
N ILE A 159 -8.00 1.59 -18.34
CA ILE A 159 -7.70 2.31 -17.09
C ILE A 159 -6.24 2.10 -16.70
N GLU A 160 -5.74 0.86 -16.69
CA GLU A 160 -4.32 0.55 -16.41
C GLU A 160 -3.40 1.34 -17.35
N GLN A 161 -3.72 1.41 -18.63
CA GLN A 161 -2.94 2.18 -19.61
C GLN A 161 -2.99 3.69 -19.35
N ALA A 162 -4.18 4.25 -19.09
CA ALA A 162 -4.33 5.68 -18.80
C ALA A 162 -3.61 6.08 -17.51
N VAL A 163 -3.68 5.24 -16.47
CA VAL A 163 -2.95 5.42 -15.22
C VAL A 163 -1.45 5.39 -15.48
N LEU A 164 -0.93 4.38 -16.19
CA LEU A 164 0.50 4.27 -16.49
C LEU A 164 1.05 5.46 -17.29
N GLN A 165 0.25 5.99 -18.23
CA GLN A 165 0.63 7.17 -19.02
C GLN A 165 0.70 8.45 -18.18
N THR A 166 -0.15 8.57 -17.15
CA THR A 166 -0.28 9.79 -16.33
C THR A 166 0.62 9.73 -15.09
N TYR A 167 0.73 8.54 -14.47
CA TYR A 167 1.47 8.27 -13.24
C TYR A 167 2.40 7.06 -13.47
N PRO A 168 3.63 7.28 -13.97
CA PRO A 168 4.54 6.20 -14.35
C PRO A 168 5.13 5.45 -13.13
N GLU A 169 5.10 6.06 -11.95
CA GLU A 169 5.55 5.46 -10.70
C GLU A 169 4.42 4.61 -10.09
N TYR A 170 4.33 3.37 -10.55
CA TYR A 170 3.21 2.47 -10.31
C TYR A 170 3.66 1.07 -9.92
N CYS A 171 2.92 0.43 -8.99
CA CYS A 171 3.01 -0.99 -8.69
C CYS A 171 1.62 -1.62 -8.72
N GLY A 172 1.43 -2.64 -9.56
CA GLY A 172 0.19 -3.40 -9.64
C GLY A 172 0.17 -4.58 -8.68
N SER A 173 -0.96 -4.78 -8.00
CA SER A 173 -1.22 -5.97 -7.20
C SER A 173 -2.63 -6.51 -7.48
N GLN A 174 -2.81 -7.81 -7.26
CA GLN A 174 -4.12 -8.44 -7.31
C GLN A 174 -4.28 -9.25 -6.03
N ASP A 175 -5.38 -9.04 -5.33
CA ASP A 175 -5.64 -9.80 -4.10
C ASP A 175 -6.25 -11.17 -4.39
N ALA A 176 -6.35 -12.02 -3.36
CA ALA A 176 -6.89 -13.37 -3.45
C ALA A 176 -8.39 -13.40 -3.83
N THR A 177 -9.10 -12.27 -3.69
CA THR A 177 -10.51 -12.12 -4.12
C THR A 177 -10.64 -11.68 -5.57
N GLY A 178 -9.50 -11.46 -6.25
CA GLY A 178 -9.43 -11.06 -7.64
C GLY A 178 -9.58 -9.56 -7.87
N VAL A 179 -9.71 -8.75 -6.80
CA VAL A 179 -9.76 -7.29 -6.90
C VAL A 179 -8.39 -6.79 -7.33
N LYS A 180 -8.38 -5.99 -8.39
CA LYS A 180 -7.16 -5.33 -8.86
C LYS A 180 -6.92 -4.08 -8.05
N ALA A 181 -5.70 -3.94 -7.55
CA ALA A 181 -5.25 -2.76 -6.83
C ALA A 181 -4.03 -2.17 -7.53
N MET A 182 -4.00 -0.84 -7.56
CA MET A 182 -2.97 -0.07 -8.20
C MET A 182 -2.36 0.90 -7.19
N HIS A 183 -1.09 0.71 -6.87
CA HIS A 183 -0.35 1.58 -5.96
C HIS A 183 0.36 2.65 -6.80
N LEU A 184 0.10 3.91 -6.49
CA LEU A 184 0.61 5.07 -7.20
C LEU A 184 1.44 5.92 -6.26
N LEU A 185 2.64 6.30 -6.67
CA LEU A 185 3.47 7.24 -5.94
C LEU A 185 3.27 8.64 -6.52
N VAL A 186 2.60 9.51 -5.76
CA VAL A 186 2.18 10.84 -6.25
C VAL A 186 2.62 11.90 -5.26
N ASN A 187 3.04 13.07 -5.76
CA ASN A 187 3.30 14.23 -4.91
C ASN A 187 2.01 14.61 -4.16
N ARG A 188 2.11 14.84 -2.85
CA ARG A 188 0.97 15.25 -2.01
C ARG A 188 0.30 16.53 -2.54
N ASP A 189 1.06 17.45 -3.12
CA ASP A 189 0.53 18.69 -3.70
C ASP A 189 -0.36 18.45 -4.94
N HIS A 190 -0.27 17.26 -5.55
CA HIS A 190 -1.04 16.85 -6.72
C HIS A 190 -2.20 15.91 -6.37
N GLU A 191 -2.54 15.72 -5.09
CA GLU A 191 -3.63 14.84 -4.65
C GLU A 191 -4.97 15.19 -5.32
N GLN A 192 -5.29 16.48 -5.43
CA GLN A 192 -6.54 16.91 -6.08
C GLN A 192 -6.59 16.52 -7.57
N GLN A 193 -5.46 16.65 -8.28
CA GLN A 193 -5.37 16.27 -9.69
C GLN A 193 -5.55 14.77 -9.88
N LEU A 194 -5.03 13.96 -8.94
CA LEU A 194 -5.27 12.52 -8.91
C LEU A 194 -6.76 12.22 -8.68
N CYS A 195 -7.41 12.86 -7.71
CA CYS A 195 -8.84 12.69 -7.45
C CYS A 195 -9.69 13.02 -8.69
N ASP A 196 -9.44 14.17 -9.33
CA ASP A 196 -10.16 14.62 -10.53
C ASP A 196 -9.97 13.63 -11.70
N PHE A 197 -8.74 13.12 -11.88
CA PHE A 197 -8.42 12.12 -12.88
C PHE A 197 -9.18 10.80 -12.64
N ILE A 198 -9.20 10.29 -11.41
CA ILE A 198 -9.95 9.06 -11.08
C ILE A 198 -11.45 9.27 -11.23
N GLN A 199 -11.97 10.46 -10.88
CA GLN A 199 -13.38 10.78 -11.08
C GLN A 199 -13.75 10.78 -12.57
N ALA A 200 -12.90 11.34 -13.44
CA ALA A 200 -13.11 11.29 -14.88
C ALA A 200 -13.14 9.85 -15.42
N LEU A 201 -12.22 9.00 -14.97
CA LEU A 201 -12.22 7.57 -15.30
C LEU A 201 -13.49 6.86 -14.82
N GLN A 202 -13.96 7.16 -13.60
CA GLN A 202 -15.20 6.58 -13.06
C GLN A 202 -16.43 6.94 -13.91
N GLN A 203 -16.50 8.16 -14.43
CA GLN A 203 -17.58 8.58 -15.35
C GLN A 203 -17.49 7.89 -16.71
N GLN A 204 -16.26 7.64 -17.19
CA GLN A 204 -16.03 6.98 -18.48
C GLN A 204 -16.29 5.47 -18.44
N TYR A 205 -16.09 4.82 -17.29
CA TYR A 205 -16.19 3.36 -17.13
C TYR A 205 -17.20 2.97 -16.03
N PRO A 206 -18.52 3.20 -16.22
CA PRO A 206 -19.55 2.93 -15.21
C PRO A 206 -19.72 1.44 -14.84
N GLN A 207 -19.23 0.52 -15.68
CA GLN A 207 -19.23 -0.92 -15.41
C GLN A 207 -18.19 -1.36 -14.37
N LEU A 208 -17.40 -0.43 -13.86
CA LEU A 208 -16.42 -0.62 -12.79
C LEU A 208 -16.67 0.40 -11.68
N GLN A 209 -16.37 0.01 -10.45
CA GLN A 209 -16.31 0.92 -9.31
C GLN A 209 -14.85 1.15 -8.94
N LEU A 210 -14.43 2.41 -9.02
CA LEU A 210 -13.09 2.88 -8.72
C LEU A 210 -13.09 3.49 -7.32
N VAL A 211 -12.19 3.01 -6.46
CA VAL A 211 -12.03 3.54 -5.10
C VAL A 211 -10.58 3.93 -4.88
N LEU A 212 -10.35 5.23 -4.70
CA LEU A 212 -9.05 5.78 -4.33
C LEU A 212 -8.96 5.85 -2.80
N GLY A 213 -7.93 5.22 -2.24
CA GLY A 213 -7.59 5.34 -0.83
C GLY A 213 -6.89 6.66 -0.51
N ALA A 214 -6.91 7.04 0.77
CA ALA A 214 -6.15 8.20 1.26
C ALA A 214 -4.63 8.00 1.14
N ALA A 215 -3.87 9.08 1.29
CA ALA A 215 -2.42 9.06 1.31
C ALA A 215 -1.87 8.07 2.37
N LEU A 216 -1.06 7.12 1.91
CA LEU A 216 -0.41 6.10 2.72
C LEU A 216 1.11 6.29 2.76
N PRO A 217 1.78 5.76 3.79
CA PRO A 217 3.22 5.54 3.78
C PRO A 217 3.63 4.69 2.55
N PRO A 218 4.75 5.00 1.89
CA PRO A 218 5.11 4.42 0.59
C PRO A 218 5.71 3.01 0.67
N TYR A 219 5.02 2.07 1.32
CA TYR A 219 5.50 0.70 1.52
C TYR A 219 5.85 -0.04 0.21
N HIS A 220 5.09 0.19 -0.87
CA HIS A 220 5.31 -0.51 -2.14
C HIS A 220 6.48 0.07 -2.95
N PHE A 221 6.89 1.29 -2.61
CA PHE A 221 7.94 2.03 -3.32
C PHE A 221 9.27 2.05 -2.57
N VAL A 222 9.30 1.58 -1.33
CA VAL A 222 10.53 1.21 -0.66
C VAL A 222 10.98 -0.12 -1.24
N SER A 223 11.94 -0.08 -2.18
CA SER A 223 12.65 -1.31 -2.53
C SER A 223 13.30 -1.80 -1.25
N SER A 224 12.89 -2.97 -0.77
CA SER A 224 13.54 -3.63 0.36
C SER A 224 14.98 -3.91 -0.05
N GLY A 225 15.86 -2.95 0.21
CA GLY A 225 17.29 -3.12 0.15
C GLY A 225 17.63 -4.21 1.13
N SER A 226 17.88 -5.40 0.57
CA SER A 226 18.28 -6.63 1.26
C SER A 226 17.22 -7.19 2.20
N THR A 227 16.78 -8.40 1.88
CA THR A 227 16.18 -9.33 2.85
C THR A 227 17.04 -9.33 4.12
N VAL A 228 16.58 -8.66 5.17
CA VAL A 228 17.03 -8.96 6.54
C VAL A 228 16.46 -10.33 6.83
N THR A 229 17.24 -11.38 6.56
CA THR A 229 16.93 -12.73 7.00
C THR A 229 17.02 -12.72 8.53
N PRO A 230 15.92 -12.95 9.26
CA PRO A 230 16.03 -13.22 10.68
C PRO A 230 16.58 -14.64 10.81
N GLY A 231 17.84 -14.75 11.25
CA GLY A 231 18.43 -16.02 11.67
C GLY A 231 19.20 -16.78 10.59
N SER A 232 20.53 -16.70 10.67
CA SER A 232 21.42 -17.87 10.51
C SER A 232 22.73 -17.52 11.21
N ALA A 233 22.76 -17.76 12.52
CA ALA A 233 24.01 -18.00 13.21
C ALA A 233 24.36 -19.48 13.00
N SER A 234 25.48 -19.72 12.35
CA SER A 234 26.33 -20.90 12.56
C SER A 234 27.73 -20.38 12.82
#